data_AF-A0A947S1G2-F1
#
_entry.id   AF-A0A947S1G2-F1
#
_cell.length_a   1.000
_cell.length_b   1.000
_cell.length_c   1.000
_cell.angle_alpha   90.00
_cell.angle_beta   90.00
_cell.angle_gamma   90.00
#
_symmetry.space_group_name_H-M   'P 1'
#
loop_
_entity.id
_entity.type
_entity.pdbx_description
1 polymer ?
#
loop_
_entity_poly.entity_id
_entity_poly.type
_entity_poly.pdbx_seq_one_letter_code
_entity_poly.pdbx_strand_id
1 'polypeptide(L)'
;MPYILPGKRPVFAPVVNLMAEMRTVTNLYIPNILFEYCKKYVKPSYNNYKNFRGELAETIDEINRRSCDFNFPFIDIERNSSGDWRKVVSLMHKKEVQADGDLNFILFTYCMYHVINRLGFCHSLEVCRKMIGVELMTPYEDKKKQKNGDV
;
A
#
# COMPACT_ATOMS: atom_id res chain seq x y z
N MET A 1 -17.50 2.60 -4.25
CA MET A 1 -16.24 2.22 -3.58
C MET A 1 -15.87 0.86 -4.09
N PRO A 2 -14.82 0.66 -4.88
CA PRO A 2 -15.00 -0.45 -5.77
C PRO A 2 -14.04 -1.60 -5.48
N TYR A 3 -14.66 -2.78 -5.47
CA TYR A 3 -14.16 -4.01 -6.08
C TYR A 3 -13.59 -5.13 -5.21
N ILE A 4 -13.50 -5.03 -3.88
CA ILE A 4 -13.43 -6.29 -3.10
C ILE A 4 -14.85 -6.74 -2.75
N LEU A 5 -15.18 -7.95 -3.18
CA LEU A 5 -16.46 -8.61 -2.85
C LEU A 5 -16.65 -8.57 -1.32
N PRO A 6 -17.87 -8.32 -0.81
CA PRO A 6 -18.11 -8.28 0.64
C PRO A 6 -17.54 -9.47 1.41
N GLY A 7 -17.55 -10.67 0.81
CA GLY A 7 -16.96 -11.89 1.39
C GLY A 7 -15.44 -11.89 1.52
N LYS A 8 -14.70 -11.07 0.75
CA LYS A 8 -13.24 -10.92 0.87
C LYS A 8 -12.83 -9.99 2.02
N ARG A 9 -13.71 -9.08 2.47
CA ARG A 9 -13.36 -8.06 3.49
C ARG A 9 -12.85 -8.64 4.81
N PRO A 10 -13.46 -9.70 5.40
CA PRO A 10 -12.96 -10.30 6.63
C PRO A 10 -11.57 -10.94 6.48
N VAL A 11 -11.16 -11.32 5.27
CA VAL A 11 -9.86 -11.94 5.00
C VAL A 11 -8.72 -10.98 5.29
N PHE A 12 -8.92 -9.70 5.00
CA PHE A 12 -7.91 -8.65 5.11
C PHE A 12 -8.00 -7.83 6.39
N ALA A 13 -9.08 -7.95 7.17
CA ALA A 13 -9.20 -7.31 8.48
C ALA A 13 -7.99 -7.59 9.41
N PRO A 14 -7.43 -8.82 9.47
CA PRO A 14 -6.22 -9.06 10.26
C PRO A 14 -4.99 -8.24 9.82
N VAL A 15 -4.87 -7.93 8.52
CA VAL A 15 -3.77 -7.08 8.03
C VAL A 15 -3.96 -5.66 8.51
N VAL A 16 -5.18 -5.12 8.38
CA VAL A 16 -5.52 -3.76 8.82
C VAL A 16 -5.31 -3.62 10.34
N ASN A 17 -5.80 -4.58 11.12
CA ASN A 17 -5.65 -4.56 12.58
C ASN A 17 -4.17 -4.62 12.99
N LEU A 18 -3.38 -5.49 12.36
CA LEU A 18 -1.94 -5.58 12.64
C LEU A 18 -1.22 -4.27 12.31
N MET A 19 -1.58 -3.60 11.21
CA MET A 19 -1.05 -2.28 10.89
C MET A 19 -1.43 -1.23 11.94
N ALA A 20 -2.64 -1.30 12.50
CA ALA A 20 -3.15 -0.35 13.48
C ALA A 20 -2.55 -0.54 14.88
N GLU A 21 -2.33 -1.79 15.31
CA GLU A 21 -1.75 -2.13 16.60
C GLU A 21 -0.25 -1.79 16.68
N MET A 22 0.46 -1.86 15.55
CA MET A 22 1.92 -1.67 15.53
C MET A 22 2.34 -0.22 15.63
N ARG A 23 3.03 0.13 16.73
CA ARG A 23 3.61 1.48 16.90
C ARG A 23 4.61 1.87 15.82
N THR A 24 5.32 0.88 15.25
CA THR A 24 6.31 1.09 14.19
C THR A 24 5.70 1.36 12.81
N VAL A 25 4.42 1.04 12.60
CA VAL A 25 3.70 1.32 11.35
C VAL A 25 3.24 2.77 11.37
N THR A 26 4.20 3.67 11.19
CA THR A 26 3.95 5.10 11.02
C THR A 26 3.96 5.45 9.54
N ASN A 27 3.50 6.66 9.19
CA ASN A 27 3.62 7.18 7.83
C ASN A 27 5.06 7.05 7.29
N LEU A 28 6.09 7.13 8.13
CA LEU A 28 7.49 6.96 7.70
C LEU A 28 7.83 5.53 7.25
N TYR A 29 7.17 4.51 7.78
CA TYR A 29 7.45 3.09 7.47
C TYR A 29 6.50 2.48 6.45
N ILE A 30 5.33 3.08 6.19
CA ILE A 30 4.42 2.64 5.12
C ILE A 30 5.12 2.45 3.77
N PRO A 31 6.01 3.38 3.31
CA PRO A 31 6.70 3.18 2.04
C PRO A 31 7.57 1.92 2.05
N ASN A 32 8.27 1.66 3.15
CA ASN A 32 9.15 0.51 3.30
C ASN A 32 8.37 -0.81 3.32
N ILE A 33 7.25 -0.86 4.04
CA ILE A 33 6.36 -2.04 4.08
C ILE A 33 5.88 -2.39 2.67
N LEU A 34 5.35 -1.40 1.96
CA LEU A 34 4.76 -1.59 0.63
C LEU A 34 5.81 -1.89 -0.43
N PHE A 35 6.96 -1.22 -0.37
CA PHE A 35 8.06 -1.46 -1.28
C PHE A 35 8.67 -2.84 -1.05
N GLU A 36 8.89 -3.26 0.20
CA GLU A 36 9.39 -4.60 0.52
C GLU A 36 8.41 -5.69 0.07
N TYR A 37 7.11 -5.48 0.30
CA TYR A 37 6.07 -6.40 -0.17
C TYR A 37 6.09 -6.54 -1.70
N CYS A 38 6.10 -5.40 -2.41
CA CYS A 38 6.17 -5.38 -3.87
C CYS A 38 7.43 -6.09 -4.39
N LYS A 39 8.59 -5.78 -3.82
CA LYS A 39 9.87 -6.36 -4.23
C LYS A 39 9.97 -7.88 -4.00
N LYS A 40 9.37 -8.39 -2.91
CA LYS A 40 9.49 -9.81 -2.52
C LYS A 40 8.41 -10.71 -3.12
N TYR A 41 7.17 -10.23 -3.20
CA TYR A 41 6.01 -11.10 -3.44
C TYR A 41 5.22 -10.76 -4.69
N VAL A 42 5.39 -9.57 -5.28
CA VAL A 42 4.78 -9.27 -6.58
C VAL A 42 5.65 -9.89 -7.68
N LYS A 43 5.04 -10.71 -8.53
CA LYS A 43 5.74 -11.37 -9.63
C LYS A 43 6.46 -10.31 -10.50
N PRO A 44 7.79 -10.42 -10.72
CA PRO A 44 8.53 -9.41 -11.48
C PRO A 44 8.02 -9.25 -12.90
N SER A 45 7.43 -8.09 -13.20
CA SER A 45 6.93 -7.69 -14.50
C SER A 45 6.61 -6.20 -14.49
N TYR A 46 6.90 -5.51 -15.59
CA TYR A 46 6.55 -4.08 -15.74
C TYR A 46 5.06 -3.84 -15.48
N ASN A 47 4.18 -4.67 -16.03
CA ASN A 47 2.74 -4.51 -15.87
C ASN A 47 2.30 -4.74 -14.41
N ASN A 48 2.90 -5.71 -13.71
CA ASN A 48 2.56 -5.96 -12.31
C ASN A 48 2.98 -4.79 -11.41
N TYR A 49 4.18 -4.23 -11.64
CA TYR A 49 4.63 -3.05 -10.90
C TYR A 49 3.84 -1.79 -11.25
N LYS A 50 3.47 -1.63 -12.53
CA LYS A 50 2.57 -0.57 -12.99
C LYS A 50 1.21 -0.66 -12.30
N ASN A 51 0.61 -1.86 -12.24
CA ASN A 51 -0.68 -2.09 -11.57
C ASN A 51 -0.58 -1.77 -10.07
N PHE A 52 0.47 -2.26 -9.39
CA PHE A 52 0.71 -1.95 -7.98
C PHE A 52 0.80 -0.43 -7.75
N ARG A 53 1.55 0.30 -8.58
CA ARG A 53 1.62 1.78 -8.50
C ARG A 53 0.29 2.46 -8.83
N GLY A 54 -0.51 1.86 -9.70
CA GLY A 54 -1.86 2.31 -10.04
C GLY A 54 -2.77 2.28 -8.82
N GLU A 55 -2.79 1.18 -8.08
CA GLU A 55 -3.61 1.08 -6.87
C GLU A 55 -3.22 2.04 -5.77
N LEU A 56 -1.92 2.29 -5.60
CA LEU A 56 -1.46 3.31 -4.67
C LEU A 56 -2.01 4.69 -5.07
N ALA A 57 -2.08 5.00 -6.38
CA ALA A 57 -2.66 6.23 -6.91
C ALA A 57 -4.16 6.31 -6.62
N GLU A 58 -4.90 5.27 -6.98
CA GLU A 58 -6.34 5.19 -6.77
C GLU A 58 -6.70 5.29 -5.28
N THR A 59 -5.85 4.75 -4.40
CA THR A 59 -6.01 4.87 -2.95
C THR A 59 -5.86 6.33 -2.52
N ILE A 60 -4.83 7.03 -3.01
CA ILE A 60 -4.61 8.45 -2.72
C ILE A 60 -5.80 9.29 -3.18
N ASP A 61 -6.25 9.07 -4.41
CA ASP A 61 -7.37 9.81 -5.00
C ASP A 61 -8.65 9.61 -4.19
N GLU A 62 -8.94 8.37 -3.77
CA GLU A 62 -10.12 8.05 -2.96
C GLU A 62 -10.03 8.63 -1.53
N ILE A 63 -8.85 8.61 -0.89
CA ILE A 63 -8.64 9.26 0.41
C ILE A 63 -8.86 10.76 0.28
N ASN A 64 -8.26 11.40 -0.72
CA ASN A 64 -8.40 12.84 -0.94
C ASN A 64 -9.85 13.23 -1.21
N ARG A 65 -10.54 12.46 -2.07
CA ARG A 65 -11.97 12.67 -2.37
C ARG A 65 -12.84 12.64 -1.12
N ARG A 66 -12.58 11.72 -0.18
CA ARG A 66 -13.39 11.58 1.05
C ARG A 66 -12.92 12.39 2.24
N SER A 67 -11.68 12.87 2.23
CA SER A 67 -11.14 13.70 3.30
C SER A 67 -11.79 15.09 3.35
N CYS A 68 -12.40 15.55 2.25
CA CYS A 68 -13.20 16.78 2.22
C CYS A 68 -14.57 16.65 2.91
N ASP A 69 -15.10 15.43 3.10
CA ASP A 69 -16.53 15.23 3.39
C ASP A 69 -16.86 14.72 4.80
N PHE A 70 -15.90 14.35 5.66
CA PHE A 70 -16.23 13.63 6.90
C PHE A 70 -15.32 13.85 8.11
N ASN A 71 -15.95 14.24 9.24
CA ASN A 71 -15.53 13.93 10.61
C ASN A 71 -15.77 12.43 10.86
N PHE A 72 -14.81 11.58 10.50
CA PHE A 72 -14.86 10.16 10.89
C PHE A 72 -14.52 10.01 12.38
N PRO A 73 -15.23 9.16 13.13
CA PRO A 73 -14.86 8.86 14.50
C PRO A 73 -13.50 8.16 14.51
N PHE A 74 -12.51 8.82 15.09
CA PHE A 74 -11.20 8.25 15.34
C PHE A 74 -11.34 7.16 16.41
N ILE A 75 -10.88 5.94 16.10
CA ILE A 75 -10.76 4.88 17.08
C ILE A 75 -9.34 4.97 17.62
N ASP A 76 -9.20 5.42 18.87
CA ASP A 76 -7.91 5.40 19.56
C ASP A 76 -7.59 3.94 19.91
N ILE A 77 -6.65 3.35 19.17
CA ILE A 77 -6.16 2.01 19.44
C ILE A 77 -4.87 2.17 20.24
N GLU A 78 -4.84 1.64 21.45
CA GLU A 78 -3.61 1.51 22.23
C GLU A 78 -2.57 0.74 21.41
N ARG A 79 -1.57 1.47 20.89
CA ARG A 79 -0.50 0.89 20.06
C ARG A 79 0.47 0.10 20.93
N ASN A 80 0.20 -1.19 21.07
CA ASN A 80 0.99 -2.10 21.88
C ASN A 80 2.09 -2.80 21.06
N SER A 81 3.33 -2.73 21.58
CA SER A 81 4.59 -3.32 21.08
C SER A 81 5.42 -2.51 20.06
N SER A 82 6.74 -2.47 20.32
CA SER A 82 7.80 -2.23 19.34
C SER A 82 7.87 -3.40 18.35
N GLY A 83 6.86 -3.55 17.49
CA GLY A 83 6.77 -4.65 16.54
C GLY A 83 7.66 -4.46 15.31
N ASP A 84 8.21 -5.54 14.76
CA ASP A 84 8.86 -5.52 13.43
C ASP A 84 7.78 -5.41 12.34
N TRP A 85 7.80 -4.33 11.57
CA TRP A 85 6.86 -4.07 10.47
C TRP A 85 6.92 -5.16 9.38
N ARG A 86 8.00 -5.96 9.31
CA ARG A 86 8.09 -7.12 8.43
C ARG A 86 7.04 -8.19 8.72
N LYS A 87 6.46 -8.20 9.93
CA LYS A 87 5.30 -9.04 10.25
C LYS A 87 4.07 -8.66 9.41
N VAL A 88 3.88 -7.37 9.12
CA VAL A 88 2.82 -6.91 8.20
C VAL A 88 3.07 -7.46 6.80
N VAL A 89 4.29 -7.32 6.29
CA VAL A 89 4.70 -7.86 4.98
C VAL A 89 4.46 -9.36 4.88
N SER A 90 4.84 -10.11 5.92
CA SER A 90 4.63 -11.56 5.99
C SER A 90 3.15 -11.93 6.04
N LEU A 91 2.34 -11.16 6.77
CA LEU A 91 0.90 -11.39 6.87
C LEU A 91 0.18 -11.05 5.56
N MET A 92 0.57 -9.96 4.88
CA MET A 92 0.05 -9.62 3.54
C MET A 92 0.29 -10.77 2.57
N HIS A 93 1.49 -11.36 2.58
CA HIS A 93 1.79 -12.51 1.73
C HIS A 93 0.96 -13.74 2.12
N LYS A 94 0.87 -14.06 3.42
CA LYS A 94 0.06 -15.17 3.93
C LYS A 94 -1.44 -15.04 3.59
N LYS A 95 -1.93 -13.81 3.45
CA LYS A 95 -3.31 -13.50 3.05
C LYS A 95 -3.48 -13.33 1.54
N GLU A 96 -2.43 -13.63 0.77
CA GLU A 96 -2.42 -13.58 -0.69
C GLU A 96 -2.89 -12.23 -1.24
N VAL A 97 -2.47 -11.12 -0.60
CA VAL A 97 -2.88 -9.78 -1.01
C VAL A 97 -2.41 -9.49 -2.44
N GLN A 98 -3.35 -9.14 -3.32
CA GLN A 98 -3.04 -8.80 -4.71
C GLN A 98 -3.19 -7.30 -4.97
N ALA A 99 -2.55 -6.85 -6.04
CA ALA A 99 -2.83 -5.55 -6.64
C ALA A 99 -3.90 -5.72 -7.74
N ASP A 100 -5.09 -6.17 -7.32
CA ASP A 100 -6.36 -6.19 -8.07
C ASP A 100 -7.54 -5.51 -7.33
N GLY A 101 -7.27 -4.69 -6.31
CA GLY A 101 -8.23 -4.01 -5.44
C GLY A 101 -8.08 -4.38 -3.97
N ASP A 102 -7.47 -5.53 -3.66
CA ASP A 102 -7.23 -5.98 -2.28
C ASP A 102 -6.28 -5.02 -1.53
N LEU A 103 -5.21 -4.57 -2.18
CA LEU A 103 -4.26 -3.60 -1.61
C LEU A 103 -4.90 -2.24 -1.35
N ASN A 104 -5.65 -1.70 -2.34
CA ASN A 104 -6.42 -0.48 -2.19
C ASN A 104 -7.35 -0.54 -0.98
N PHE A 105 -8.10 -1.64 -0.82
CA PHE A 105 -9.02 -1.83 0.30
C PHE A 105 -8.31 -1.78 1.66
N ILE A 106 -7.18 -2.49 1.80
CA ILE A 106 -6.39 -2.53 3.04
C ILE A 106 -5.92 -1.12 3.39
N LEU A 107 -5.28 -0.44 2.44
CA LEU A 107 -4.67 0.87 2.66
C LEU A 107 -5.72 1.93 2.96
N PHE A 108 -6.82 1.93 2.21
CA PHE A 108 -7.92 2.86 2.42
C PHE A 108 -8.53 2.64 3.81
N THR A 109 -8.86 1.39 4.17
CA THR A 109 -9.47 1.08 5.46
C THR A 109 -8.53 1.46 6.61
N TYR A 110 -7.24 1.11 6.50
CA TYR A 110 -6.23 1.51 7.47
C TYR A 110 -6.17 3.03 7.64
N CYS A 111 -6.13 3.78 6.53
CA CYS A 111 -6.08 5.24 6.56
C CYS A 111 -7.32 5.84 7.25
N MET A 112 -8.52 5.39 6.86
CA MET A 112 -9.76 6.00 7.31
C MET A 112 -10.03 5.83 8.81
N TYR A 113 -9.66 4.68 9.37
CA TYR A 113 -9.98 4.34 10.76
C TYR A 113 -8.83 4.55 11.74
N HIS A 114 -7.57 4.56 11.27
CA HIS A 114 -6.41 4.49 12.17
C HIS A 114 -5.33 5.57 11.93
N VAL A 115 -5.46 6.36 10.87
CA VAL A 115 -4.48 7.41 10.53
C VAL A 115 -5.07 8.80 10.77
N ILE A 116 -4.45 9.54 11.69
CA ILE A 116 -4.79 10.94 11.97
C ILE A 116 -4.28 11.85 10.84
N ASN A 117 -2.98 11.78 10.52
CA ASN A 117 -2.38 12.59 9.46
C ASN A 117 -2.52 11.91 8.09
N ARG A 118 -3.71 12.05 7.50
CA ARG A 118 -4.06 11.46 6.18
C ARG A 118 -3.21 12.03 5.05
N LEU A 119 -2.93 13.33 5.05
CA LEU A 119 -2.04 13.97 4.07
C LEU A 119 -0.64 13.35 4.10
N GLY A 120 -0.10 13.15 5.31
CA GLY A 120 1.18 12.46 5.49
C GLY A 120 1.15 11.02 4.99
N PHE A 121 0.03 10.32 5.14
CA PHE A 121 -0.13 8.96 4.61
C PHE A 121 -0.21 8.94 3.08
N CYS A 122 -0.97 9.83 2.46
CA CYS A 122 -0.98 10.01 1.01
C CYS A 122 0.43 10.31 0.46
N HIS A 123 1.19 11.16 1.15
CA HIS A 123 2.58 11.43 0.80
C HIS A 123 3.44 10.15 0.87
N SER A 124 3.27 9.33 1.90
CA SER A 124 3.96 8.04 2.03
C SER A 124 3.63 7.07 0.90
N LEU A 125 2.37 7.00 0.47
CA LEU A 125 1.98 6.20 -0.69
C LEU A 125 2.68 6.71 -1.95
N GLU A 126 2.76 8.03 -2.13
CA GLU A 126 3.45 8.64 -3.27
C GLU A 126 4.97 8.39 -3.26
N VAL A 127 5.61 8.43 -2.09
CA VAL A 127 7.02 8.03 -1.92
C VAL A 127 7.23 6.59 -2.38
N CYS A 128 6.37 5.65 -1.95
CA CYS A 128 6.45 4.25 -2.39
C CYS A 128 6.29 4.13 -3.92
N ARG A 129 5.33 4.86 -4.51
CA ARG A 129 5.14 4.88 -5.97
C ARG A 129 6.40 5.31 -6.71
N LYS A 130 7.11 6.32 -6.19
CA LYS A 130 8.38 6.79 -6.77
C LYS A 130 9.48 5.73 -6.63
N MET A 131 9.62 5.11 -5.45
CA MET A 131 10.58 4.02 -5.23
C MET A 131 10.38 2.86 -6.21
N ILE A 132 9.13 2.39 -6.39
CA ILE A 132 8.81 1.33 -7.36
C ILE A 132 9.17 1.78 -8.78
N GLY A 133 8.84 3.02 -9.14
CA GLY A 133 9.19 3.59 -10.44
C GLY A 133 10.69 3.53 -10.71
N VAL A 134 11.49 4.09 -9.81
CA VAL A 134 12.94 4.22 -9.96
C VAL A 134 13.65 2.87 -9.86
N GLU A 135 13.34 2.07 -8.83
CA GLU A 135 14.12 0.86 -8.53
C GLU A 135 13.63 -0.39 -9.26
N LEU A 136 12.32 -0.49 -9.54
CA LEU A 136 11.73 -1.71 -10.09
C LEU A 136 11.30 -1.56 -11.55
N MET A 137 10.87 -0.38 -12.00
CA MET A 137 10.36 -0.19 -13.37
C MET A 137 11.40 0.35 -14.34
N THR A 138 12.19 1.36 -13.97
CA THR A 138 13.24 1.95 -14.81
C THR A 138 14.18 0.88 -15.42
N PRO A 139 14.64 -0.15 -14.68
CA PRO A 139 15.48 -1.20 -15.26
C PRO A 139 14.83 -1.98 -16.41
N TYR A 140 13.49 -2.06 -16.48
CA TYR A 140 12.78 -2.68 -17.60
C TYR A 140 12.69 -1.74 -18.80
N GLU A 141 12.48 -0.45 -18.55
CA GLU A 141 12.43 0.58 -19.59
C GLU A 141 13.78 0.73 -20.27
N ASP A 142 14.87 0.75 -19.50
CA ASP A 142 16.23 0.84 -20.02
C ASP A 142 16.61 -0.40 -20.83
N LYS A 143 16.27 -1.61 -20.35
CA LYS A 143 16.45 -2.85 -21.13
C LYS A 143 15.67 -2.83 -22.43
N LYS A 144 14.49 -2.21 -22.46
CA LYS A 144 13.67 -2.10 -23.68
C LYS A 144 14.28 -1.12 -24.67
N LYS A 145 14.79 0.02 -24.20
CA LYS A 145 15.52 1.01 -25.03
C LYS A 145 16.75 0.39 -25.68
N GLN A 146 17.57 -0.31 -24.89
CA GLN A 146 18.75 -1.04 -25.39
C GLN A 146 18.40 -2.07 -26.46
N LYS A 147 17.29 -2.81 -26.29
CA LYS A 147 16.82 -3.79 -27.29
C LYS A 147 16.32 -3.16 -28.59
N ASN A 148 15.75 -1.96 -28.50
CA ASN A 148 15.19 -1.26 -29.65
C ASN A 148 16.22 -0.46 -30.44
N GLY A 149 17.48 -0.39 -29.98
CA GLY A 149 18.53 0.37 -30.64
C GLY A 149 18.36 1.89 -30.54
N ASP A 150 17.49 2.37 -29.64
CA ASP A 150 17.40 3.79 -29.29
C ASP A 150 18.61 4.14 -28.41
N VAL A 151 19.69 4.59 -29.05
CA VAL A 151 20.87 5.18 -28.42
C VAL A 151 21.16 6.53 -29.04
#